data_AF-A0A060PNP9-F1
#
_entry.id   AF-A0A060PNP9-F1
#
_cell.length_a   1.000
_cell.length_b   1.000
_cell.length_c   1.000
_cell.angle_alpha   90.00
_cell.angle_beta   90.00
_cell.angle_gamma   90.00
#
_symmetry.space_group_name_H-M   'P 1'
#
loop_
_entity.id
_entity.type
_entity.pdbx_description
1 polymer ?
#
loop_
_entity_poly.entity_id
_entity_poly.type
_entity_poly.pdbx_seq_one_letter_code
_entity_poly.pdbx_strand_id
1 'polypeptide(L)'
;HIANGMYGLIVVEPAQGLGRVDHEFYLMQSEFYTEKGGRLQYIQLRDAGQLAFSSEFGHLEQPTFVVFNGRPESIVGERALGSFGGDKINVGETVRLFVGNIGPNLISSFHVIGEIFDRVYVEGSFDLVNRNVQTTIVPAGGAAGVEIKVDYPGDYTIVDH
;
A
#
# COMPACT_ATOMS: atom_id res chain seq x y z
N HIS A 1 -10.97 -15.28 7.10
CA HIS A 1 -9.67 -14.98 7.75
C HIS A 1 -8.95 -13.83 7.07
N ILE A 2 -8.50 -13.99 5.82
CA ILE A 2 -7.81 -12.93 5.06
C ILE A 2 -8.65 -11.64 4.96
N ALA A 3 -9.88 -11.73 4.46
CA ALA A 3 -10.81 -10.59 4.34
C ALA A 3 -11.18 -9.90 5.68
N ASN A 4 -10.76 -10.46 6.82
CA ASN A 4 -10.96 -9.88 8.15
C ASN A 4 -9.66 -9.30 8.75
N GLY A 5 -8.57 -9.18 7.98
CA GLY A 5 -7.34 -8.52 8.45
C GLY A 5 -6.19 -9.44 8.84
N MET A 6 -6.31 -10.76 8.67
CA MET A 6 -5.27 -11.71 9.10
C MET A 6 -4.17 -11.87 8.05
N TYR A 7 -3.27 -10.89 7.96
CA TYR A 7 -2.17 -10.86 6.97
C TYR A 7 -1.01 -9.97 7.43
N GLY A 8 0.12 -10.07 6.74
CA GLY A 8 1.31 -9.25 6.97
C GLY A 8 2.38 -9.51 5.91
N LEU A 9 3.54 -8.86 6.04
CA LEU A 9 4.73 -9.14 5.25
C LEU A 9 5.85 -9.68 6.13
N ILE A 10 6.65 -10.55 5.53
CA ILE A 10 7.98 -10.91 6.01
C ILE A 10 8.97 -10.57 4.90
N VAL A 11 10.03 -9.84 5.25
CA VAL A 11 11.14 -9.56 4.33
C VAL A 11 12.28 -10.49 4.69
N VAL A 12 12.72 -11.28 3.70
CA VAL A 12 13.90 -12.13 3.83
C VAL A 12 15.00 -11.49 3.01
N GLU A 13 15.93 -10.82 3.69
CA GLU A 13 17.02 -10.14 3.01
C GLU A 13 18.01 -11.13 2.37
N PRO A 14 18.64 -10.76 1.25
CA PRO A 14 19.83 -11.44 0.76
C PRO A 14 20.92 -11.51 1.84
N ALA A 15 21.84 -12.47 1.74
CA ALA A 15 22.89 -12.65 2.75
C ALA A 15 23.78 -11.41 2.95
N GLN A 16 23.97 -10.61 1.90
CA GLN A 16 24.71 -9.35 1.92
C GLN A 16 23.89 -8.16 2.47
N GLY A 17 22.61 -8.35 2.78
CA GLY A 17 21.65 -7.32 3.12
C GLY A 17 21.16 -6.52 1.92
N LEU A 18 20.16 -5.67 2.15
CA LEU A 18 19.71 -4.70 1.16
C LEU A 18 20.60 -3.44 1.13
N GLY A 19 20.55 -2.70 0.03
CA GLY A 19 21.17 -1.36 -0.03
C GLY A 19 20.60 -0.47 1.08
N ARG A 20 21.41 0.42 1.66
CA ARG A 20 20.90 1.37 2.65
C ARG A 20 20.04 2.44 1.98
N VAL A 21 18.96 2.80 2.66
CA VAL A 21 18.13 3.96 2.40
C VAL A 21 17.97 4.74 3.71
N ASP A 22 17.51 5.98 3.64
CA ASP A 22 17.30 6.82 4.82
C ASP A 22 16.04 6.39 5.59
N HIS A 23 14.99 5.96 4.87
CA HIS A 23 13.71 5.53 5.44
C HIS A 23 13.19 4.24 4.84
N GLU A 24 12.61 3.38 5.67
CA GLU A 24 11.90 2.17 5.24
C GLU A 24 10.49 2.14 5.81
N PHE A 25 9.47 1.93 4.96
CA PHE A 25 8.09 1.82 5.40
C PHE A 25 7.41 0.54 4.93
N TYR A 26 6.46 0.09 5.75
CA TYR A 26 5.55 -1.01 5.45
C TYR A 26 4.20 -0.48 4.98
N LEU A 27 3.72 -1.01 3.86
CA LEU A 27 2.39 -0.76 3.34
C LEU A 27 1.73 -2.07 2.94
N MET A 28 0.46 -2.23 3.30
CA MET A 28 -0.35 -3.36 2.87
C MET A 28 -1.67 -2.86 2.33
N GLN A 29 -1.90 -3.03 1.04
CA GLN A 29 -3.22 -2.89 0.45
C GLN A 29 -4.09 -4.09 0.81
N SER A 30 -5.34 -3.81 1.12
CA SER A 30 -6.34 -4.80 1.46
C SER A 30 -7.71 -4.28 1.07
N GLU A 31 -8.60 -5.20 0.71
CA GLU A 31 -9.99 -4.88 0.44
C GLU A 31 -10.93 -5.57 1.43
N PHE A 32 -12.04 -4.90 1.73
CA PHE A 32 -13.02 -5.36 2.70
C PHE A 32 -14.41 -5.39 2.07
N TYR A 33 -15.07 -6.54 2.22
CA TYR A 33 -16.40 -6.80 1.68
C TYR A 33 -17.43 -6.73 2.79
N THR A 34 -18.34 -5.79 2.69
CA THR A 34 -19.46 -5.67 3.63
C THR A 34 -20.78 -5.85 2.91
N GLU A 35 -21.86 -6.03 3.66
CA GLU A 35 -23.23 -6.03 3.14
C GLU A 35 -23.63 -4.76 2.34
N LYS A 36 -22.83 -3.69 2.37
CA LYS A 36 -23.07 -2.47 1.59
C LYS A 36 -22.51 -2.56 0.15
N GLY A 37 -21.65 -3.54 -0.13
CA GLY A 37 -20.96 -3.68 -1.43
C GLY A 37 -20.14 -2.43 -1.79
N GLY A 38 -19.75 -2.28 -3.06
CA GLY A 38 -19.00 -1.13 -3.57
C GLY A 38 -19.81 0.11 -3.95
N ARG A 39 -21.06 0.22 -3.47
CA ARG A 39 -21.99 1.29 -3.89
C ARG A 39 -21.81 2.61 -3.14
N LEU A 40 -21.26 2.55 -1.93
CA LEU A 40 -21.14 3.69 -1.03
C LEU A 40 -19.66 3.94 -0.74
N GLN A 41 -19.28 5.21 -0.74
CA GLN A 41 -17.94 5.63 -0.35
C GLN A 41 -17.80 5.65 1.17
N TYR A 42 -16.56 5.54 1.68
CA TYR A 42 -16.31 5.46 3.12
C TYR A 42 -16.90 6.64 3.91
N ILE A 43 -16.92 7.84 3.31
CA ILE A 43 -17.49 9.05 3.92
C ILE A 43 -18.99 8.88 4.24
N GLN A 44 -19.72 8.12 3.41
CA GLN A 44 -21.14 7.84 3.57
C GLN A 44 -21.41 6.75 4.61
N LEU A 45 -20.37 6.04 5.05
CA LEU A 45 -20.44 4.91 5.97
C LEU A 45 -19.91 5.22 7.37
N ARG A 46 -19.41 6.44 7.63
CA ARG A 46 -18.80 6.82 8.92
C ARG A 46 -19.72 6.59 10.12
N ASP A 47 -21.02 6.82 9.96
CA ASP A 47 -22.02 6.69 11.02
C ASP A 47 -22.85 5.40 10.92
N ALA A 48 -22.48 4.46 10.03
CA ALA A 48 -23.25 3.26 9.76
C ALA A 48 -23.14 2.17 10.85
N GLY A 49 -22.26 2.36 11.84
CA GLY A 49 -21.98 1.37 12.89
C GLY A 49 -21.18 0.18 12.37
N GLN A 50 -21.36 -0.99 13.00
CA GLN A 50 -20.68 -2.21 12.61
C GLN A 50 -21.22 -2.71 11.26
N LEU A 51 -20.32 -2.87 10.28
CA LEU A 51 -20.64 -3.47 8.99
C LEU A 51 -20.30 -4.96 9.01
N ALA A 52 -21.29 -5.81 8.72
CA ALA A 52 -21.07 -7.26 8.64
C ALA A 52 -20.34 -7.64 7.35
N PHE A 53 -19.45 -8.64 7.44
CA PHE A 53 -18.78 -9.23 6.28
C PHE A 53 -19.80 -9.82 5.30
N SER A 54 -19.60 -9.59 4.00
CA SER A 54 -20.40 -10.21 2.94
C SER A 54 -19.56 -11.17 2.10
N SER A 55 -19.89 -12.46 2.18
CA SER A 55 -19.30 -13.45 1.27
C SER A 55 -19.76 -13.25 -0.17
N GLU A 56 -21.01 -12.85 -0.39
CA GLU A 56 -21.56 -12.60 -1.73
C GLU A 56 -20.76 -11.54 -2.49
N PHE A 57 -20.58 -10.36 -1.87
CA PHE A 57 -19.78 -9.29 -2.50
C PHE A 57 -18.30 -9.65 -2.62
N GLY A 58 -17.79 -10.52 -1.74
CA GLY A 58 -16.45 -11.11 -1.88
C GLY A 58 -16.31 -11.97 -3.13
N HIS A 59 -17.28 -12.84 -3.44
CA HIS A 59 -17.26 -13.66 -4.67
C HIS A 59 -17.51 -12.85 -5.93
N LEU A 60 -18.23 -11.73 -5.82
CA LEU A 60 -18.46 -10.81 -6.93
C LEU A 60 -17.30 -9.81 -7.14
N GLU A 61 -16.29 -9.85 -6.27
CA GLU A 61 -15.15 -8.91 -6.31
C GLU A 61 -15.59 -7.44 -6.26
N GLN A 62 -16.61 -7.14 -5.45
CA GLN A 62 -17.17 -5.79 -5.28
C GLN A 62 -16.90 -5.26 -3.86
N PRO A 63 -15.66 -4.81 -3.58
CA PRO A 63 -15.29 -4.39 -2.23
C PRO A 63 -16.01 -3.10 -1.82
N THR A 64 -16.33 -2.99 -0.53
CA THR A 64 -16.80 -1.74 0.08
C THR A 64 -15.66 -0.78 0.34
N PHE A 65 -14.50 -1.32 0.71
CA PHE A 65 -13.30 -0.54 0.98
C PHE A 65 -12.11 -1.18 0.29
N VAL A 66 -11.27 -0.36 -0.33
CA VAL A 66 -9.89 -0.70 -0.70
C VAL A 66 -9.01 0.30 0.04
N VAL A 67 -8.12 -0.20 0.89
CA VAL A 67 -7.37 0.63 1.85
C VAL A 67 -5.96 0.13 2.02
N PHE A 68 -5.05 1.06 2.25
CA PHE A 68 -3.76 0.75 2.84
C PHE A 68 -3.90 0.59 4.36
N ASN A 69 -3.17 -0.34 4.96
CA ASN A 69 -3.03 -0.54 6.40
C ASN A 69 -4.37 -0.67 7.16
N GLY A 70 -5.33 -1.37 6.55
CA GLY A 70 -6.50 -1.96 7.22
C GLY A 70 -7.68 -1.03 7.54
N ARG A 71 -7.60 0.28 7.26
CA ARG A 71 -8.74 1.20 7.42
C ARG A 71 -8.62 2.44 6.52
N PRO A 72 -9.74 3.13 6.22
CA PRO A 72 -9.69 4.43 5.57
C PRO A 72 -8.85 5.42 6.37
N GLU A 73 -8.11 6.29 5.67
CA GLU A 73 -7.30 7.35 6.27
C GLU A 73 -6.26 6.83 7.29
N SER A 74 -5.66 5.66 7.00
CA SER A 74 -4.63 5.04 7.83
C SER A 74 -3.27 5.74 7.75
N ILE A 75 -2.93 6.25 6.57
CA ILE A 75 -1.61 6.79 6.20
C ILE A 75 -1.69 8.22 5.64
N VAL A 76 -2.67 9.01 6.07
CA VAL A 76 -2.90 10.39 5.59
C VAL A 76 -2.98 11.38 6.75
N GLY A 77 -2.84 12.68 6.44
CA GLY A 77 -2.88 13.76 7.43
C GLY A 77 -1.80 13.57 8.49
N GLU A 78 -2.16 13.67 9.77
CA GLU A 78 -1.22 13.48 10.89
C GLU A 78 -0.61 12.07 10.96
N ARG A 79 -1.16 11.10 10.22
CA ARG A 79 -0.65 9.72 10.12
C ARG A 79 0.12 9.46 8.82
N ALA A 80 0.41 10.50 8.05
CA ALA A 80 1.19 10.38 6.84
C ALA A 80 2.57 9.76 7.13
N LEU A 81 3.01 8.88 6.22
CA LEU A 81 4.38 8.38 6.23
C LEU A 81 5.35 9.56 6.11
N GLY A 82 6.46 9.53 6.84
CA GLY A 82 7.39 10.65 6.84
C GLY A 82 6.93 11.88 7.63
N SER A 83 5.93 11.73 8.51
CA SER A 83 5.49 12.77 9.45
C SER A 83 4.95 12.17 10.75
N PHE A 84 4.27 11.03 10.66
CA PHE A 84 3.78 10.32 11.83
C PHE A 84 4.93 9.90 12.77
N GLY A 85 4.75 10.12 14.07
CA GLY A 85 5.73 9.70 15.09
C GLY A 85 7.04 10.50 15.11
N GLY A 86 7.14 11.59 14.35
CA GLY A 86 8.33 12.47 14.32
C GLY A 86 9.44 12.02 13.36
N ASP A 87 9.20 10.94 12.61
CA ASP A 87 10.13 10.44 11.59
C ASP A 87 9.91 11.19 10.28
N LYS A 88 10.48 12.40 10.19
CA LYS A 88 10.26 13.31 9.08
C LYS A 88 11.19 13.00 7.91
N ILE A 89 10.63 12.77 6.72
CA ILE A 89 11.40 12.65 5.49
C ILE A 89 11.76 14.06 4.99
N ASN A 90 13.04 14.26 4.66
CA ASN A 90 13.58 15.52 4.15
C ASN A 90 13.93 15.41 2.67
N VAL A 91 13.98 16.56 2.00
CA VAL A 91 14.44 16.65 0.61
C VAL A 91 15.87 16.12 0.50
N GLY A 92 16.09 15.24 -0.49
CA GLY A 92 17.34 14.54 -0.76
C GLY A 92 17.42 13.14 -0.17
N GLU A 93 16.53 12.78 0.76
CA GLU A 93 16.50 11.47 1.39
C GLU A 93 15.86 10.40 0.50
N THR A 94 16.29 9.17 0.71
CA THR A 94 15.86 7.97 0.00
C THR A 94 14.87 7.17 0.85
N VAL A 95 13.81 6.69 0.21
CA VAL A 95 12.74 5.95 0.86
C VAL A 95 12.57 4.61 0.15
N ARG A 96 12.52 3.52 0.92
CA ARG A 96 12.08 2.21 0.45
C ARG A 96 10.71 1.89 1.02
N LEU A 97 9.77 1.50 0.16
CA LEU A 97 8.47 0.99 0.56
C LEU A 97 8.40 -0.51 0.28
N PHE A 98 8.07 -1.29 1.31
CA PHE A 98 7.66 -2.68 1.16
C PHE A 98 6.15 -2.73 1.04
N VAL A 99 5.66 -2.96 -0.16
CA VAL A 99 4.24 -2.85 -0.51
C VAL A 99 3.67 -4.24 -0.74
N GLY A 100 2.81 -4.69 0.15
CA GLY A 100 2.03 -5.90 0.00
C GLY A 100 0.66 -5.59 -0.58
N ASN A 101 0.11 -6.54 -1.33
CA ASN A 101 -1.31 -6.55 -1.65
C ASN A 101 -1.86 -7.92 -1.29
N ILE A 102 -2.61 -7.99 -0.21
CA ILE A 102 -3.21 -9.26 0.20
C ILE A 102 -4.44 -9.62 -0.65
N GLY A 103 -5.04 -8.64 -1.35
CA GLY A 103 -6.35 -8.81 -1.97
C GLY A 103 -7.46 -8.94 -0.92
N PRO A 104 -8.35 -9.95 -1.03
CA PRO A 104 -8.06 -11.27 -1.61
C PRO A 104 -8.17 -11.40 -3.13
N ASN A 105 -8.80 -10.45 -3.83
CA ASN A 105 -9.14 -10.60 -5.25
C ASN A 105 -8.45 -9.55 -6.13
N LEU A 106 -8.42 -8.28 -5.71
CA LEU A 106 -7.94 -7.20 -6.56
C LEU A 106 -6.41 -7.16 -6.68
N ILE A 107 -5.97 -6.73 -7.85
CA ILE A 107 -4.59 -6.37 -8.16
C ILE A 107 -4.42 -4.86 -7.94
N SER A 108 -3.31 -4.46 -7.34
CA SER A 108 -2.99 -3.04 -7.14
C SER A 108 -2.14 -2.52 -8.30
N SER A 109 -2.56 -1.41 -8.89
CA SER A 109 -1.75 -0.53 -9.73
C SER A 109 -1.07 0.51 -8.84
N PHE A 110 -0.09 0.08 -8.05
CA PHE A 110 0.53 0.90 -7.01
C PHE A 110 1.30 2.09 -7.59
N HIS A 111 0.96 3.29 -7.12
CA HIS A 111 1.53 4.54 -7.59
C HIS A 111 1.71 5.56 -6.45
N VAL A 112 2.72 6.42 -6.57
CA VAL A 112 2.93 7.58 -5.71
C VAL A 112 2.87 8.84 -6.58
N ILE A 113 1.78 9.60 -6.43
CA ILE A 113 1.56 10.83 -7.19
C ILE A 113 2.66 11.84 -6.86
N GLY A 114 3.33 12.33 -7.89
CA GLY A 114 4.43 13.29 -7.78
C GLY A 114 5.82 12.66 -7.80
N GLU A 115 5.93 11.34 -7.85
CA GLU A 115 7.21 10.62 -7.87
C GLU A 115 7.32 9.60 -9.00
N ILE A 116 8.57 9.22 -9.30
CA ILE A 116 8.91 8.09 -10.16
C ILE A 116 9.68 7.09 -9.30
N PHE A 117 9.39 5.80 -9.42
CA PHE A 117 10.17 4.77 -8.75
C PHE A 117 11.53 4.63 -9.41
N ASP A 118 12.59 5.03 -8.69
CA ASP A 118 13.98 4.84 -9.08
C ASP A 118 14.28 3.36 -9.26
N ARG A 119 13.72 2.53 -8.36
CA ARG A 119 13.77 1.07 -8.42
C ARG A 119 12.43 0.46 -8.09
N VAL A 120 12.10 -0.61 -8.80
CA VAL A 120 11.00 -1.52 -8.48
C VAL A 120 11.57 -2.93 -8.41
N TYR A 121 11.49 -3.53 -7.23
CA TYR A 121 11.72 -4.95 -6.99
C TYR A 121 10.46 -5.70 -7.44
N VAL A 122 10.50 -6.15 -8.69
CA VAL A 122 9.33 -6.66 -9.42
C VAL A 122 8.78 -7.88 -8.70
N GLU A 123 7.48 -7.83 -8.36
CA GLU A 123 6.76 -8.91 -7.67
C GLU A 123 7.47 -9.42 -6.39
N GLY A 124 8.24 -8.55 -5.72
CA GLY A 124 8.93 -8.84 -4.48
C GLY A 124 10.29 -9.52 -4.66
N SER A 125 10.75 -9.69 -5.90
CA SER A 125 12.09 -10.22 -6.18
C SER A 125 13.15 -9.13 -6.03
N PHE A 126 14.15 -9.39 -5.17
CA PHE A 126 15.33 -8.53 -5.06
C PHE A 126 16.31 -8.67 -6.24
N ASP A 127 16.15 -9.71 -7.07
CA ASP A 127 17.01 -9.98 -8.23
C ASP A 127 16.48 -9.31 -9.52
N LEU A 128 15.16 -9.12 -9.63
CA LEU A 128 14.53 -8.50 -10.78
C LEU A 128 14.15 -7.05 -10.48
N VAL A 129 14.96 -6.13 -10.99
CA VAL A 129 14.80 -4.69 -10.71
C VAL A 129 14.53 -3.90 -11.99
N ASN A 130 13.35 -3.30 -12.07
CA ASN A 130 13.05 -2.26 -13.04
C ASN A 130 13.44 -0.89 -12.50
N ARG A 131 13.70 0.07 -13.39
CA ARG A 131 14.07 1.45 -13.05
C ARG A 131 13.21 2.45 -13.81
N ASN A 132 13.00 3.63 -13.22
CA ASN A 132 12.24 4.73 -13.81
C ASN A 132 10.78 4.32 -14.12
N VAL A 133 10.12 3.68 -13.16
CA VAL A 133 8.75 3.15 -13.31
C VAL A 133 7.76 4.08 -12.62
N GLN A 134 6.69 4.45 -13.30
CA GLN A 134 5.63 5.29 -12.70
C GLN A 134 4.69 4.51 -11.78
N THR A 135 4.28 3.32 -12.22
CA THR A 135 3.23 2.51 -11.57
C THR A 135 3.66 1.06 -11.70
N THR A 136 3.52 0.29 -10.63
CA THR A 136 3.85 -1.14 -10.64
C THR A 136 2.67 -1.98 -10.21
N ILE A 137 2.57 -3.17 -10.79
CA ILE A 137 1.56 -4.15 -10.43
C ILE A 137 1.98 -4.85 -9.15
N VAL A 138 1.07 -4.90 -8.17
CA VAL A 138 1.20 -5.75 -6.98
C VAL A 138 0.06 -6.78 -7.02
N PRO A 139 0.34 -8.04 -7.40
CA PRO A 139 -0.68 -9.08 -7.48
C PRO A 139 -1.38 -9.34 -6.14
N ALA A 140 -2.60 -9.87 -6.17
CA ALA A 140 -3.26 -10.36 -4.96
C ALA A 140 -2.43 -11.50 -4.31
N GLY A 141 -2.23 -11.42 -3.00
CA GLY A 141 -1.31 -12.30 -2.27
C GLY A 141 0.16 -12.06 -2.57
N GLY A 142 0.49 -10.98 -3.29
CA GLY A 142 1.83 -10.62 -3.71
C GLY A 142 2.40 -9.43 -2.95
N ALA A 143 3.63 -9.07 -3.30
CA ALA A 143 4.31 -7.88 -2.81
C ALA A 143 5.18 -7.28 -3.91
N ALA A 144 5.59 -6.04 -3.72
CA ALA A 144 6.66 -5.37 -4.46
C ALA A 144 7.46 -4.51 -3.49
N GLY A 145 8.72 -4.25 -3.83
CA GLY A 145 9.49 -3.20 -3.17
C GLY A 145 9.65 -2.03 -4.14
N VAL A 146 9.54 -0.80 -3.66
CA VAL A 146 9.89 0.39 -4.47
C VAL A 146 10.85 1.29 -3.72
N GLU A 147 11.73 1.95 -4.46
CA GLU A 147 12.61 3.00 -3.92
C GLU A 147 12.37 4.31 -4.67
N ILE A 148 12.35 5.40 -3.92
CA ILE A 148 12.24 6.77 -4.42
C ILE A 148 13.26 7.65 -3.70
N LYS A 149 13.68 8.72 -4.38
CA LYS A 149 14.42 9.83 -3.77
C LYS A 149 13.54 11.07 -3.78
N VAL A 150 13.32 11.66 -2.61
CA VAL A 150 12.46 12.85 -2.48
C VAL A 150 13.22 14.09 -2.95
N ASP A 151 12.93 14.57 -4.16
CA ASP A 151 13.68 15.69 -4.76
C ASP A 151 13.10 17.07 -4.44
N TYR A 152 11.84 17.16 -4.07
CA TYR A 152 11.15 18.41 -3.78
C TYR A 152 10.31 18.33 -2.49
N PRO A 153 10.08 19.44 -1.78
CA PRO A 153 9.18 19.42 -0.63
C PRO A 153 7.72 19.34 -1.11
N GLY A 154 6.90 18.51 -0.45
CA GLY A 154 5.47 18.42 -0.75
C GLY A 154 4.78 17.24 -0.10
N ASP A 155 3.46 17.16 -0.33
CA ASP A 155 2.64 16.01 0.03
C ASP A 155 2.52 15.07 -1.17
N TYR A 156 2.97 13.84 -0.99
CA TYR A 156 2.96 12.80 -2.03
C TYR A 156 1.87 11.78 -1.74
N THR A 157 0.95 11.60 -2.70
CA THR A 157 -0.25 10.78 -2.46
C THR A 157 -0.02 9.35 -2.95
N ILE A 158 -0.15 8.38 -2.04
CA ILE A 158 -0.08 6.96 -2.36
C ILE A 158 -1.46 6.45 -2.78
N VAL A 159 -1.54 5.79 -3.93
CA VAL A 159 -2.80 5.31 -4.51
C VAL A 159 -2.66 3.93 -5.15
N ASP A 160 -3.81 3.28 -5.29
CA ASP A 160 -4.07 2.30 -6.35
C ASP A 160 -4.72 3.06 -7.51
N HIS A 161 -4.11 3.03 -8.71
CA HIS A 161 -4.47 3.88 -9.85
C HIS A 161 -5.39 3.19 -10.87
#